data_AF-A0A1Q9DSS3-F1
#
_entry.id   AF-A0A1Q9DSS3-F1
#
_cell.length_a   1.000
_cell.length_b   1.000
_cell.length_c   1.000
_cell.angle_alpha   90.00
_cell.angle_beta   90.00
_cell.angle_gamma   90.00
#
_symmetry.space_group_name_H-M   'P 1'
#
loop_
_entity.id
_entity.type
_entity.pdbx_description
1 polymer ?
#
loop_
_entity_poly.entity_id
_entity_poly.type
_entity_poly.pdbx_seq_one_letter_code
_entity_poly.pdbx_strand_id
1 'polypeptide(L)'
;MLLRSWSTIDGTKLEPSLRPGRRAGRGNRAPRLLRHSACDYNARAEAARSPFQHKPSTANTRGCRCGDDRSIAPHDVTTRRKGALLTGMRIGEATHPDPPNIVAFDHVSREAMLSALLRHPDLRPLVPFARQFYGTPSSYTWTDDSGRSHVIAQGEGGEQGDPLMPALYAQAQLPALCEVQAQLQDGEAIFAFLDDTYVVAPPDRVRTLYDAFRAALWRHARVELNRGKTRFWNAAGEEPPGIADVQGDSDAVVWTGDWSLRPDQQGLLVLGTPLGSDAFVQSQLELKRAEHDKLLTRIPAVEDLQAAWLLLRFCACPRANYLLRVLPPAATLPFAAAHDGAVDRCLSALLGFADAPLPEASARSARLPLQCGGLGLRAASLDRHAAYWASWFDTLPVLRDCAPAARFLALLADPEAGRVPVVAAAAQAATHLVNQGFRAPAWDAAFADAAFPPDRAVEDGAGFDYLRGWQRRASRACDGVRSRRILLTFRQRLVPCCSPRPSHTLAVCLRSSPPPTMSLSSARSFGFCCSVGCVFPWRSAPAHADAAEASTR
;
A
#
# COMPACT_ATOMS: atom_id res chain seq x y z
N MET A 1 -29.37 -3.18 -9.98
CA MET A 1 -30.43 -3.33 -11.00
C MET A 1 -29.87 -4.22 -12.11
N LEU A 2 -30.48 -5.40 -12.29
CA LEU A 2 -30.43 -6.34 -13.43
C LEU A 2 -29.14 -7.12 -13.80
N LEU A 3 -29.31 -8.44 -13.68
CA LEU A 3 -28.61 -9.57 -14.29
C LEU A 3 -28.70 -9.61 -15.83
N ARG A 4 -27.86 -10.49 -16.42
CA ARG A 4 -27.79 -11.04 -17.80
C ARG A 4 -26.73 -10.35 -18.68
N SER A 5 -25.89 -11.03 -19.47
CA SER A 5 -25.88 -12.40 -19.98
C SER A 5 -24.46 -12.79 -20.42
N TRP A 6 -24.01 -14.00 -20.08
CA TRP A 6 -22.95 -14.69 -20.80
C TRP A 6 -23.61 -15.61 -21.83
N SER A 7 -23.21 -15.49 -23.09
CA SER A 7 -23.59 -16.38 -24.19
C SER A 7 -22.35 -17.08 -24.73
N THR A 8 -22.29 -18.39 -24.54
CA THR A 8 -21.46 -19.35 -25.26
C THR A 8 -22.01 -19.58 -26.68
N ILE A 9 -21.14 -19.59 -27.70
CA ILE A 9 -21.32 -20.34 -28.96
C ILE A 9 -19.94 -20.86 -29.43
N ASP A 10 -19.87 -22.20 -29.54
CA ASP A 10 -19.17 -23.13 -30.45
C ASP A 10 -17.76 -22.80 -31.02
N GLY A 11 -16.79 -23.72 -31.11
CA GLY A 11 -16.86 -25.18 -31.13
C GLY A 11 -16.44 -25.71 -32.51
N THR A 12 -15.21 -26.22 -32.64
CA THR A 12 -14.83 -27.15 -33.72
C THR A 12 -14.17 -28.39 -33.14
N LYS A 13 -14.83 -29.52 -33.44
CA LYS A 13 -14.52 -30.91 -33.06
C LYS A 13 -13.38 -31.47 -33.91
N LEU A 14 -12.64 -32.41 -33.32
CA LEU A 14 -12.17 -33.62 -34.00
C LEU A 14 -12.31 -34.79 -33.01
N GLU A 15 -13.22 -35.72 -33.33
CA GLU A 15 -13.28 -37.06 -32.73
C GLU A 15 -12.26 -38.00 -33.43
N PRO A 16 -11.97 -39.17 -32.83
CA PRO A 16 -12.50 -40.36 -33.47
C PRO A 16 -13.20 -41.35 -32.51
N SER A 17 -14.24 -41.93 -33.09
CA SER A 17 -15.10 -43.02 -32.66
C SER A 17 -14.38 -44.33 -32.35
N LEU A 18 -14.87 -45.09 -31.37
CA LEU A 18 -15.09 -46.55 -31.42
C LEU A 18 -16.14 -46.93 -30.35
N ARG A 19 -17.26 -47.53 -30.79
CA ARG A 19 -18.36 -48.10 -29.96
C ARG A 19 -18.15 -49.63 -29.77
N PRO A 20 -19.11 -50.42 -29.19
CA PRO A 20 -19.49 -50.48 -27.78
C PRO A 20 -19.57 -51.95 -27.25
N GLY A 21 -19.66 -52.14 -25.92
CA GLY A 21 -19.97 -53.45 -25.32
C GLY A 21 -20.96 -53.31 -24.16
N ARG A 22 -22.21 -53.78 -24.35
CA ARG A 22 -23.22 -53.94 -23.30
C ARG A 22 -22.91 -55.14 -22.41
N ARG A 23 -23.11 -55.04 -21.09
CA ARG A 23 -23.78 -56.07 -20.26
C ARG A 23 -24.19 -55.54 -18.89
N ALA A 24 -25.33 -56.02 -18.42
CA ALA A 24 -26.05 -55.65 -17.22
C ALA A 24 -25.53 -56.35 -15.96
N GLY A 25 -25.83 -55.79 -14.78
CA GLY A 25 -25.68 -56.47 -13.48
C GLY A 25 -26.30 -55.70 -12.32
N ARG A 26 -27.39 -56.24 -11.77
CA ARG A 26 -28.09 -55.80 -10.54
C ARG A 26 -27.24 -56.10 -9.29
N GLY A 27 -27.48 -55.37 -8.19
CA GLY A 27 -27.12 -55.80 -6.83
C GLY A 27 -26.92 -54.65 -5.84
N ASN A 28 -27.98 -54.08 -5.25
CA ASN A 28 -28.43 -54.34 -3.86
C ASN A 28 -27.38 -54.08 -2.76
N ARG A 29 -27.55 -53.00 -1.97
CA ARG A 29 -27.79 -52.99 -0.50
C ARG A 29 -27.37 -51.67 0.15
N ALA A 30 -28.36 -50.96 0.68
CA ALA A 30 -28.20 -50.10 1.85
C ALA A 30 -28.06 -50.97 3.12
N PRO A 31 -27.60 -50.38 4.23
CA PRO A 31 -28.42 -50.50 5.43
C PRO A 31 -28.68 -49.16 6.12
N ARG A 32 -29.85 -49.14 6.76
CA ARG A 32 -30.48 -48.11 7.57
C ARG A 32 -30.04 -48.23 9.04
N LEU A 33 -30.09 -47.07 9.71
CA LEU A 33 -30.53 -46.82 11.09
C LEU A 33 -29.65 -47.28 12.27
N LEU A 34 -29.34 -46.31 13.14
CA LEU A 34 -29.73 -46.36 14.56
C LEU A 34 -29.98 -44.92 15.08
N ARG A 35 -31.11 -44.76 15.77
CA ARG A 35 -31.60 -43.57 16.49
C ARG A 35 -31.41 -43.78 18.02
N HIS A 36 -31.59 -42.68 18.76
CA HIS A 36 -31.67 -42.47 20.22
C HIS A 36 -30.34 -41.94 20.79
N SER A 37 -30.29 -40.84 21.55
CA SER A 37 -31.15 -40.44 22.67
C SER A 37 -31.21 -38.91 22.83
N ALA A 38 -32.35 -38.42 23.31
CA ALA A 38 -32.55 -37.07 23.84
C ALA A 38 -32.39 -37.12 25.37
N CYS A 39 -31.78 -36.07 25.95
CA CYS A 39 -31.99 -35.71 27.35
C CYS A 39 -32.02 -34.18 27.47
N ASP A 40 -33.19 -33.67 27.86
CA ASP A 40 -33.41 -32.35 28.43
C ASP A 40 -32.69 -32.22 29.77
N TYR A 41 -32.16 -31.02 30.06
CA TYR A 41 -32.16 -30.48 31.42
C TYR A 41 -32.34 -28.96 31.35
N ASN A 42 -33.28 -28.49 32.17
CA ASN A 42 -33.79 -27.14 32.22
C ASN A 42 -33.39 -26.52 33.58
N ALA A 43 -33.38 -25.18 33.59
CA ALA A 43 -33.69 -24.29 34.72
C ALA A 43 -32.57 -23.64 35.58
N ARG A 44 -32.62 -22.27 35.54
CA ARG A 44 -32.68 -21.29 36.66
C ARG A 44 -31.39 -21.04 37.50
N ALA A 45 -31.07 -19.87 38.03
CA ALA A 45 -31.69 -18.53 38.17
C ALA A 45 -30.65 -17.50 38.71
N GLU A 46 -31.00 -16.19 38.58
CA GLU A 46 -30.79 -15.04 39.52
C GLU A 46 -29.36 -14.65 39.99
N ALA A 47 -28.84 -13.42 39.82
CA ALA A 47 -29.24 -12.05 40.24
C ALA A 47 -28.44 -11.53 41.47
N ALA A 48 -27.68 -10.43 41.31
CA ALA A 48 -27.30 -9.38 42.31
C ALA A 48 -26.25 -8.44 41.65
N ARG A 49 -26.49 -7.19 41.24
CA ARG A 49 -26.67 -5.90 41.95
C ARG A 49 -25.62 -5.56 43.06
N SER A 50 -24.57 -4.82 42.67
CA SER A 50 -24.11 -3.47 43.17
C SER A 50 -23.65 -3.30 44.64
N PRO A 51 -23.07 -2.14 45.07
CA PRO A 51 -21.85 -1.41 44.64
C PRO A 51 -20.94 -1.04 45.85
N PHE A 52 -19.73 -0.50 45.65
CA PHE A 52 -19.13 0.44 46.61
C PHE A 52 -18.23 1.51 45.95
N GLN A 53 -18.44 2.76 46.38
CA GLN A 53 -17.77 4.00 45.97
C GLN A 53 -16.68 4.42 46.98
N HIS A 54 -15.69 5.19 46.50
CA HIS A 54 -15.02 6.39 47.05
C HIS A 54 -13.51 6.38 46.77
N LYS A 55 -12.99 7.22 45.85
CA LYS A 55 -12.63 8.66 45.92
C LYS A 55 -11.24 8.96 46.56
N PRO A 56 -10.57 10.06 46.15
CA PRO A 56 -9.13 10.12 45.86
C PRO A 56 -8.33 10.95 46.87
N SER A 57 -6.99 10.97 46.74
CA SER A 57 -6.13 11.96 47.40
C SER A 57 -5.13 12.60 46.43
N THR A 58 -4.91 13.90 46.66
CA THR A 58 -4.16 14.88 45.87
C THR A 58 -2.93 15.38 46.63
N ALA A 59 -2.05 16.06 45.89
CA ALA A 59 -0.95 16.96 46.31
C ALA A 59 0.41 16.26 46.58
N ASN A 60 1.59 16.84 46.32
CA ASN A 60 1.95 18.25 46.21
C ASN A 60 3.31 18.43 45.49
N THR A 61 3.47 19.61 44.90
CA THR A 61 4.64 20.21 44.22
C THR A 61 5.82 20.59 45.12
N ARG A 62 7.04 20.63 44.55
CA ARG A 62 8.25 21.49 44.83
C ARG A 62 9.35 21.06 43.82
N GLY A 63 10.06 21.86 43.02
CA GLY A 63 10.36 23.29 43.00
C GLY A 63 11.82 23.53 43.43
N CYS A 64 12.78 23.61 42.49
CA CYS A 64 14.10 24.26 42.67
C CYS A 64 14.72 24.68 41.32
N ARG A 65 15.26 25.91 41.28
CA ARG A 65 15.90 26.62 40.15
C ARG A 65 17.40 26.85 40.42
N CYS A 66 18.08 27.31 39.36
CA CYS A 66 19.40 28.00 39.26
C CYS A 66 20.60 27.04 39.14
N GLY A 67 21.58 27.20 38.25
CA GLY A 67 21.93 28.19 37.23
C GLY A 67 23.43 27.99 36.90
N ASP A 68 23.83 28.12 35.62
CA ASP A 68 25.08 28.79 35.17
C ASP A 68 25.54 28.36 33.76
N ASP A 69 25.97 29.40 33.04
CA ASP A 69 26.47 29.47 31.67
C ASP A 69 27.70 28.59 31.40
N ARG A 70 27.75 28.01 30.19
CA ARG A 70 28.94 27.99 29.33
C ARG A 70 28.58 27.58 27.89
N SER A 71 28.87 28.49 26.98
CA SER A 71 28.80 28.38 25.53
C SER A 71 29.70 27.24 25.00
N ILE A 72 29.09 26.21 24.40
CA ILE A 72 29.76 25.25 23.51
C ILE A 72 28.78 24.94 22.36
N ALA A 73 29.29 25.04 21.12
CA ALA A 73 28.58 24.83 19.86
C ALA A 73 27.88 23.46 19.78
N PRO A 74 26.67 23.32 19.19
CA PRO A 74 26.03 22.01 19.09
C PRO A 74 26.21 21.40 17.69
N HIS A 75 27.36 20.77 17.49
CA HIS A 75 27.37 19.49 16.79
C HIS A 75 27.41 18.42 17.89
N ASP A 76 26.55 17.41 17.76
CA ASP A 76 26.62 16.15 18.51
C ASP A 76 26.15 16.18 19.98
N VAL A 77 24.82 16.09 20.17
CA VAL A 77 24.23 15.54 21.41
C VAL A 77 23.17 14.52 21.00
N THR A 78 23.61 13.27 20.99
CA THR A 78 22.80 12.06 21.07
C THR A 78 21.59 12.25 22.00
N THR A 79 20.39 12.01 21.48
CA THR A 79 19.13 11.93 22.26
C THR A 79 19.10 10.66 23.09
N ARG A 80 20.02 10.55 24.07
CA ARG A 80 19.88 9.68 25.23
C ARG A 80 18.90 10.32 26.20
N ARG A 81 17.66 9.80 26.28
CA ARG A 81 16.90 9.49 27.51
C ARG A 81 15.39 9.38 27.26
N LYS A 82 14.86 8.20 27.62
CA LYS A 82 13.44 7.88 27.91
C LYS A 82 12.43 8.22 26.80
N GLY A 83 12.69 7.75 25.58
CA GLY A 83 11.60 7.33 24.69
C GLY A 83 11.01 6.03 25.25
N ALA A 84 9.69 5.85 25.22
CA ALA A 84 9.05 4.63 25.71
C ALA A 84 9.72 3.39 25.09
N LEU A 85 10.26 2.51 25.94
CA LEU A 85 10.85 1.22 25.60
C LEU A 85 9.73 0.32 25.08
N LEU A 86 9.34 0.48 23.82
CA LEU A 86 8.36 -0.37 23.17
C LEU A 86 9.09 -1.21 22.14
N THR A 87 9.00 -2.53 22.32
CA THR A 87 9.48 -3.53 21.37
C THR A 87 8.38 -3.82 20.37
N GLY A 88 8.71 -3.64 19.10
CA GLY A 88 7.92 -4.12 17.99
C GLY A 88 8.39 -5.51 17.60
N MET A 89 7.47 -6.47 17.58
CA MET A 89 7.71 -7.81 17.07
C MET A 89 6.92 -7.98 15.79
N ARG A 90 7.59 -8.44 14.72
CA ARG A 90 6.94 -8.98 13.53
C ARG A 90 6.92 -10.49 13.65
N ILE A 91 5.74 -11.06 13.58
CA ILE A 91 5.53 -12.50 13.51
C ILE A 91 5.07 -12.79 12.09
N GLY A 92 5.89 -13.52 11.33
CA GLY A 92 5.40 -14.17 10.13
C GLY A 92 4.80 -15.52 10.51
N GLU A 93 3.71 -15.91 9.90
CA GLU A 93 3.07 -17.21 10.12
C GLU A 93 3.59 -18.24 9.11
N ALA A 94 3.83 -19.48 9.56
CA ALA A 94 4.15 -20.65 8.74
C ALA A 94 4.08 -21.91 9.60
N THR A 95 3.92 -23.04 8.93
CA THR A 95 3.62 -24.33 9.56
C THR A 95 4.75 -25.35 9.37
N HIS A 96 5.19 -25.97 10.48
CA HIS A 96 6.19 -27.05 10.63
C HIS A 96 7.66 -26.71 10.20
N PRO A 97 8.71 -27.36 10.75
CA PRO A 97 10.09 -27.11 10.36
C PRO A 97 10.36 -27.74 8.98
N ASP A 98 10.76 -26.88 8.04
CA ASP A 98 11.21 -27.12 6.65
C ASP A 98 10.15 -27.50 5.60
N PRO A 99 10.13 -26.87 4.38
CA PRO A 99 11.14 -26.05 3.70
C PRO A 99 10.67 -24.57 3.42
N PRO A 100 11.41 -23.71 2.68
CA PRO A 100 11.37 -22.23 2.83
C PRO A 100 10.18 -21.48 2.20
N ASN A 101 9.18 -22.17 1.64
CA ASN A 101 8.06 -21.58 0.91
C ASN A 101 6.69 -21.99 1.47
N ILE A 102 6.55 -22.02 2.79
CA ILE A 102 5.26 -22.31 3.44
C ILE A 102 4.51 -20.99 3.69
N VAL A 103 3.25 -20.99 3.30
CA VAL A 103 2.33 -19.85 3.23
C VAL A 103 1.12 -20.14 4.11
N ALA A 104 0.67 -19.17 4.90
CA ALA A 104 -0.30 -19.40 5.97
C ALA A 104 -1.65 -19.99 5.49
N PHE A 105 -2.04 -19.72 4.24
CA PHE A 105 -3.29 -20.22 3.66
C PHE A 105 -3.33 -21.73 3.43
N ASP A 106 -2.19 -22.40 3.24
CA ASP A 106 -2.18 -23.81 2.85
C ASP A 106 -2.53 -24.77 4.00
N HIS A 107 -2.52 -24.27 5.24
CA HIS A 107 -2.59 -25.11 6.45
C HIS A 107 -3.61 -24.66 7.49
N VAL A 108 -4.26 -23.50 7.32
CA VAL A 108 -5.32 -23.08 8.25
C VAL A 108 -6.43 -24.12 8.31
N SER A 109 -6.96 -24.39 9.50
CA SER A 109 -7.98 -25.41 9.66
C SER A 109 -9.26 -25.08 8.89
N ARG A 110 -9.70 -25.97 7.99
CA ARG A 110 -10.99 -25.85 7.30
C ARG A 110 -12.16 -25.92 8.27
N GLU A 111 -12.03 -26.70 9.34
CA GLU A 111 -12.99 -26.70 10.44
C GLU A 111 -13.08 -25.31 11.09
N ALA A 112 -11.95 -24.66 11.38
CA ALA A 112 -11.92 -23.33 11.97
C ALA A 112 -12.59 -22.29 11.05
N MET A 113 -12.30 -22.34 9.73
CA MET A 113 -12.92 -21.47 8.73
C MET A 113 -14.44 -21.63 8.71
N LEU A 114 -14.94 -22.87 8.57
CA LEU A 114 -16.38 -23.15 8.50
C LEU A 114 -17.09 -22.86 9.83
N SER A 115 -16.45 -23.16 10.96
CA SER A 115 -16.96 -22.88 12.29
C SER A 115 -17.08 -21.37 12.54
N ALA A 116 -16.13 -20.57 12.05
CA ALA A 116 -16.20 -19.13 12.16
C ALA A 116 -17.43 -18.57 11.42
N LEU A 117 -17.68 -19.02 10.19
CA LEU A 117 -18.90 -18.65 9.45
C LEU A 117 -20.18 -19.07 10.18
N LEU A 118 -20.20 -20.25 10.79
CA LEU A 118 -21.35 -20.75 11.54
C LEU A 118 -21.63 -19.94 12.81
N ARG A 119 -20.59 -19.40 13.47
CA ARG A 119 -20.74 -18.59 14.69
C ARG A 119 -21.40 -17.24 14.42
N HIS A 120 -21.16 -16.64 13.26
CA HIS A 120 -21.69 -15.32 12.91
C HIS A 120 -23.02 -15.41 12.14
N PRO A 121 -24.15 -14.97 12.72
CA PRO A 121 -25.46 -15.06 12.07
C PRO A 121 -25.50 -14.50 10.65
N ASP A 122 -24.81 -13.37 10.42
CA ASP A 122 -24.75 -12.69 9.13
C ASP A 122 -23.90 -13.43 8.09
N LEU A 123 -22.96 -14.29 8.53
CA LEU A 123 -22.07 -15.06 7.67
C LEU A 123 -22.57 -16.50 7.42
N ARG A 124 -23.48 -17.01 8.27
CA ARG A 124 -24.08 -18.36 8.11
C ARG A 124 -24.60 -18.65 6.71
N PRO A 125 -25.24 -17.71 5.98
CA PRO A 125 -25.69 -17.98 4.60
C PRO A 125 -24.58 -18.36 3.62
N LEU A 126 -23.31 -18.04 3.94
CA LEU A 126 -22.15 -18.38 3.11
C LEU A 126 -21.67 -19.83 3.32
N VAL A 127 -22.09 -20.49 4.40
CA VAL A 127 -21.60 -21.83 4.77
C VAL A 127 -21.84 -22.88 3.68
N PRO A 128 -23.02 -22.98 3.03
CA PRO A 128 -23.22 -23.95 1.96
C PRO A 128 -22.25 -23.75 0.79
N PHE A 129 -21.98 -22.49 0.44
CA PHE A 129 -21.03 -22.13 -0.62
C PHE A 129 -19.59 -22.46 -0.21
N ALA A 130 -19.14 -22.02 0.97
CA ALA A 130 -17.80 -22.32 1.47
C ALA A 130 -17.57 -23.83 1.60
N ARG A 131 -18.57 -24.59 2.08
CA ARG A 131 -18.52 -26.04 2.22
C ARG A 131 -18.44 -26.78 0.87
N GLN A 132 -18.94 -26.19 -0.22
CA GLN A 132 -18.79 -26.79 -1.55
C GLN A 132 -17.31 -26.92 -1.95
N PHE A 133 -16.47 -25.94 -1.59
CA PHE A 133 -15.04 -25.92 -1.91
C PHE A 133 -14.19 -26.55 -0.80
N TYR A 134 -14.53 -26.26 0.46
CA TYR A 134 -13.70 -26.59 1.62
C TYR A 134 -14.26 -27.74 2.47
N GLY A 135 -15.41 -28.31 2.14
CA GLY A 135 -16.04 -29.38 2.91
C GLY A 135 -15.44 -30.77 2.68
N THR A 136 -14.61 -30.94 1.66
CA THR A 136 -13.92 -32.20 1.32
C THR A 136 -12.51 -31.89 0.83
N PRO A 137 -11.55 -32.83 0.95
CA PRO A 137 -10.20 -32.61 0.44
C PRO A 137 -10.17 -32.21 -1.04
N SER A 138 -9.38 -31.19 -1.37
CA SER A 138 -9.07 -30.79 -2.75
C SER A 138 -8.00 -31.72 -3.33
N SER A 139 -7.98 -31.92 -4.65
CA SER A 139 -6.93 -32.71 -5.34
C SER A 139 -6.20 -31.82 -6.33
N TYR A 140 -4.88 -31.72 -6.17
CA TYR A 140 -3.98 -31.00 -7.08
C TYR A 140 -3.17 -31.97 -7.91
N THR A 141 -2.81 -31.54 -9.11
CA THR A 141 -1.92 -32.30 -9.98
C THR A 141 -0.63 -31.53 -10.18
N TRP A 142 0.49 -32.14 -9.79
CA TRP A 142 1.82 -31.62 -10.06
C TRP A 142 2.53 -32.52 -11.06
N THR A 143 3.02 -31.95 -12.17
CA THR A 143 3.83 -32.69 -13.14
C THR A 143 5.30 -32.42 -12.87
N ASP A 144 6.06 -33.49 -12.61
CA ASP A 144 7.50 -33.40 -12.36
C ASP A 144 8.30 -33.16 -13.65
N ASP A 145 9.61 -32.89 -13.51
CA ASP A 145 10.51 -32.62 -14.64
C ASP A 145 10.65 -33.82 -15.60
N SER A 146 10.25 -35.02 -15.17
CA SER A 146 10.19 -36.23 -16.02
C SER A 146 8.86 -36.37 -16.77
N GLY A 147 7.95 -35.40 -16.64
CA GLY A 147 6.63 -35.40 -17.26
C GLY A 147 5.62 -36.30 -16.57
N ARG A 148 5.90 -36.81 -15.36
CA ARG A 148 4.96 -37.64 -14.60
C ARG A 148 4.08 -36.77 -13.72
N SER A 149 2.77 -37.00 -13.79
CA SER A 149 1.80 -36.31 -12.96
C SER A 149 1.56 -37.04 -11.63
N HIS A 150 1.63 -36.28 -10.55
CA HIS A 150 1.39 -36.71 -9.17
C HIS A 150 0.12 -36.05 -8.66
N VAL A 151 -0.74 -36.81 -7.99
CA VAL A 151 -1.95 -36.27 -7.35
C VAL A 151 -1.67 -36.02 -5.88
N ILE A 152 -1.89 -34.79 -5.43
CA ILE A 152 -1.68 -34.34 -4.06
C ILE A 152 -3.05 -33.99 -3.49
N ALA A 153 -3.46 -34.68 -2.42
CA ALA A 153 -4.69 -34.35 -1.71
C ALA A 153 -4.40 -33.29 -0.63
N GLN A 154 -5.22 -32.24 -0.56
CA GLN A 154 -5.13 -31.19 0.47
C GLN A 154 -6.43 -31.17 1.28
N GLY A 155 -6.33 -31.55 2.55
CA GLY A 155 -7.46 -31.58 3.50
C GLY A 155 -7.61 -30.31 4.34
N GLU A 156 -6.55 -29.52 4.49
CA GLU A 156 -6.54 -28.27 5.25
C GLU A 156 -6.20 -27.08 4.35
N GLY A 157 -6.37 -25.87 4.84
CA GLY A 157 -6.09 -24.64 4.10
C GLY A 157 -7.01 -24.39 2.92
N GLY A 158 -6.63 -23.42 2.10
CA GLY A 158 -7.31 -23.13 0.85
C GLY A 158 -6.40 -22.53 -0.21
N GLU A 159 -6.99 -22.24 -1.36
CA GLU A 159 -6.26 -21.98 -2.60
C GLU A 159 -5.70 -20.56 -2.65
N GLN A 160 -4.41 -20.43 -2.98
CA GLN A 160 -3.86 -19.15 -3.36
C GLN A 160 -4.47 -18.68 -4.69
N GLY A 161 -5.11 -17.51 -4.64
CA GLY A 161 -5.87 -16.97 -5.76
C GLY A 161 -7.38 -17.15 -5.62
N ASP A 162 -7.86 -17.94 -4.65
CA ASP A 162 -9.29 -17.93 -4.28
C ASP A 162 -9.65 -16.58 -3.66
N PRO A 163 -10.61 -15.83 -4.23
CA PRO A 163 -11.08 -14.57 -3.67
C PRO A 163 -11.67 -14.69 -2.24
N LEU A 164 -12.18 -15.86 -1.86
CA LEU A 164 -12.80 -16.08 -0.55
C LEU A 164 -11.76 -16.41 0.54
N MET A 165 -10.63 -16.99 0.16
CA MET A 165 -9.64 -17.53 1.09
C MET A 165 -9.10 -16.51 2.11
N PRO A 166 -8.73 -15.26 1.74
CA PRO A 166 -8.27 -14.27 2.71
C PRO A 166 -9.31 -13.93 3.78
N ALA A 167 -10.60 -13.90 3.42
CA ALA A 167 -11.68 -13.62 4.36
C ALA A 167 -11.88 -14.80 5.32
N LEU A 168 -11.84 -16.04 4.82
CA LEU A 168 -11.94 -17.24 5.66
C LEU A 168 -10.75 -17.35 6.62
N TYR A 169 -9.55 -17.05 6.15
CA TYR A 169 -8.35 -17.00 6.97
C TYR A 169 -8.52 -16.00 8.13
N ALA A 170 -8.92 -14.77 7.80
CA ALA A 170 -9.16 -13.73 8.79
C ALA A 170 -10.20 -14.16 9.84
N GLN A 171 -11.28 -14.82 9.42
CA GLN A 171 -12.32 -15.33 10.32
C GLN A 171 -11.81 -16.49 11.21
N ALA A 172 -10.95 -17.35 10.69
CA ALA A 172 -10.36 -18.46 11.45
C ALA A 172 -9.37 -17.97 12.53
N GLN A 173 -8.54 -16.97 12.23
CA GLN A 173 -7.57 -16.43 13.19
C GLN A 173 -8.16 -15.45 14.21
N LEU A 174 -9.30 -14.81 13.90
CA LEU A 174 -9.89 -13.75 14.74
C LEU A 174 -10.04 -14.15 16.22
N PRO A 175 -10.50 -15.36 16.61
CA PRO A 175 -10.56 -15.75 18.01
C PRO A 175 -9.21 -15.73 18.73
N ALA A 176 -8.10 -16.05 18.03
CA ALA A 176 -6.76 -15.99 18.62
C ALA A 176 -6.33 -14.54 18.87
N LEU A 177 -6.61 -13.63 17.93
CA LEU A 177 -6.35 -12.20 18.10
C LEU A 177 -7.16 -11.63 19.27
N CYS A 178 -8.46 -11.94 19.35
CA CYS A 178 -9.32 -11.49 20.46
C CYS A 178 -8.83 -12.00 21.82
N GLU A 179 -8.36 -13.24 21.88
CA GLU A 179 -7.85 -13.82 23.13
C GLU A 179 -6.57 -13.13 23.61
N VAL A 180 -5.64 -12.82 22.70
CA VAL A 180 -4.43 -12.07 23.07
C VAL A 180 -4.79 -10.62 23.40
N GLN A 181 -5.72 -10.02 22.65
CA GLN A 181 -6.18 -8.65 22.90
C GLN A 181 -6.75 -8.50 24.31
N ALA A 182 -7.45 -9.51 24.84
CA ALA A 182 -7.98 -9.50 26.21
C ALA A 182 -6.89 -9.55 27.30
N GLN A 183 -5.65 -9.85 26.95
CA GLN A 183 -4.50 -9.91 27.87
C GLN A 183 -3.62 -8.65 27.82
N LEU A 184 -3.89 -7.74 26.88
CA LEU A 184 -3.09 -6.54 26.68
C LEU A 184 -3.26 -5.55 27.83
N GLN A 185 -2.15 -4.94 28.20
CA GLN A 185 -2.07 -3.86 29.18
C GLN A 185 -2.04 -2.49 28.49
N ASP A 186 -2.20 -1.42 29.26
CA ASP A 186 -2.12 -0.05 28.76
C ASP A 186 -0.79 0.19 28.03
N GLY A 187 -0.88 0.54 26.74
CA GLY A 187 0.29 0.79 25.89
C GLY A 187 0.80 -0.44 25.13
N GLU A 188 0.20 -1.62 25.33
CA GLU A 188 0.41 -2.80 24.48
C GLU A 188 -0.60 -2.83 23.33
N ALA A 189 -0.22 -3.43 22.20
CA ALA A 189 -1.08 -3.57 21.04
C ALA A 189 -0.76 -4.83 20.24
N ILE A 190 -1.78 -5.37 19.57
CA ILE A 190 -1.64 -6.40 18.55
C ILE A 190 -2.34 -5.94 17.27
N PHE A 191 -1.66 -6.10 16.14
CA PHE A 191 -2.16 -5.76 14.82
C PHE A 191 -1.96 -6.96 13.90
N ALA A 192 -2.90 -7.21 13.00
CA ALA A 192 -2.74 -8.25 11.99
C ALA A 192 -3.13 -7.70 10.62
N PHE A 193 -2.32 -8.02 9.62
CA PHE A 193 -2.66 -7.84 8.22
C PHE A 193 -2.55 -9.21 7.56
N LEU A 194 -3.69 -9.90 7.46
CA LEU A 194 -3.73 -11.33 7.11
C LEU A 194 -2.79 -12.11 8.02
N ASP A 195 -1.76 -12.75 7.47
CA ASP A 195 -0.79 -13.64 8.13
C ASP A 195 0.43 -12.90 8.73
N ASP A 196 0.58 -11.61 8.46
CA ASP A 196 1.57 -10.76 9.12
C ASP A 196 0.97 -10.18 10.41
N THR A 197 1.36 -10.75 11.56
CA THR A 197 0.94 -10.29 12.88
C THR A 197 2.05 -9.50 13.58
N TYR A 198 1.69 -8.38 14.21
CA TYR A 198 2.60 -7.48 14.90
C TYR A 198 2.16 -7.29 16.34
N VAL A 199 3.09 -7.44 17.28
CA VAL A 199 2.86 -7.16 18.70
C VAL A 199 3.77 -6.00 19.12
N VAL A 200 3.19 -5.01 19.79
CA VAL A 200 3.91 -3.88 20.36
C VAL A 200 3.74 -3.95 21.88
N ALA A 201 4.83 -4.11 22.61
CA ALA A 201 4.82 -4.21 24.06
C ALA A 201 6.19 -3.85 24.66
N PRO A 202 6.29 -3.57 25.97
CA PRO A 202 7.57 -3.47 26.66
C PRO A 202 8.46 -4.72 26.49
N PRO A 203 9.80 -4.60 26.52
CA PRO A 203 10.72 -5.73 26.33
C PRO A 203 10.41 -6.95 27.22
N ASP A 204 10.11 -6.73 28.50
CA ASP A 204 9.77 -7.79 29.46
C ASP A 204 8.46 -8.52 29.17
N ARG A 205 7.56 -7.89 28.39
CA ARG A 205 6.21 -8.40 28.07
C ARG A 205 6.12 -9.09 26.72
N VAL A 206 6.96 -8.71 25.76
CA VAL A 206 6.81 -9.14 24.35
C VAL A 206 6.90 -10.66 24.19
N ARG A 207 7.76 -11.35 24.96
CA ARG A 207 7.90 -12.80 24.90
C ARG A 207 6.65 -13.52 25.42
N THR A 208 6.04 -13.01 26.50
CA THR A 208 4.78 -13.56 27.03
C THR A 208 3.66 -13.46 26.00
N LEU A 209 3.52 -12.30 25.33
CA LEU A 209 2.50 -12.09 24.31
C LEU A 209 2.77 -12.93 23.04
N TYR A 210 4.03 -13.13 22.66
CA TYR A 210 4.43 -14.05 21.60
C TYR A 210 3.94 -15.47 21.88
N ASP A 211 4.23 -16.01 23.08
CA ASP A 211 3.81 -17.37 23.45
C ASP A 211 2.29 -17.49 23.55
N ALA A 212 1.62 -16.47 24.09
CA ALA A 212 0.16 -16.41 24.15
C ALA A 212 -0.45 -16.45 22.74
N PHE A 213 0.07 -15.64 21.81
CA PHE A 213 -0.41 -15.64 20.44
C PHE A 213 -0.13 -16.95 19.72
N ARG A 214 1.08 -17.50 19.85
CA ARG A 214 1.45 -18.81 19.28
C ARG A 214 0.48 -19.91 19.74
N ALA A 215 0.20 -19.98 21.04
CA ALA A 215 -0.69 -20.99 21.61
C ALA A 215 -2.14 -20.76 21.17
N ALA A 216 -2.61 -19.52 21.16
CA ALA A 216 -3.96 -19.17 20.75
C ALA A 216 -4.19 -19.46 19.25
N LEU A 217 -3.24 -19.10 18.39
CA LEU A 217 -3.32 -19.31 16.95
C LEU A 217 -3.37 -20.80 16.62
N TRP A 218 -2.53 -21.61 17.26
CA TRP A 218 -2.59 -23.06 17.12
C TRP A 218 -3.93 -23.63 17.59
N ARG A 219 -4.43 -23.20 18.75
CA ARG A 219 -5.68 -23.72 19.31
C ARG A 219 -6.90 -23.38 18.43
N HIS A 220 -6.97 -22.16 17.90
CA HIS A 220 -8.16 -21.67 17.19
C HIS A 220 -8.12 -21.88 15.68
N ALA A 221 -6.94 -21.77 15.07
CA ALA A 221 -6.78 -21.82 13.62
C ALA A 221 -5.90 -22.98 13.13
N ARG A 222 -5.22 -23.70 14.03
CA ARG A 222 -4.22 -24.75 13.71
C ARG A 222 -3.06 -24.23 12.84
N VAL A 223 -2.73 -22.95 12.99
CA VAL A 223 -1.60 -22.31 12.31
C VAL A 223 -0.45 -22.18 13.30
N GLU A 224 0.76 -22.49 12.84
CA GLU A 224 2.00 -22.25 13.59
C GLU A 224 2.67 -20.96 13.12
N LEU A 225 3.66 -20.51 13.90
CA LEU A 225 4.42 -19.31 13.58
C LEU A 225 5.70 -19.66 12.82
N ASN A 226 6.02 -18.85 11.80
CA ASN A 226 7.27 -18.94 11.07
C ASN A 226 8.41 -18.35 11.91
N ARG A 227 9.20 -19.21 12.53
CA ARG A 227 10.39 -18.78 13.28
C ARG A 227 11.39 -18.02 12.39
N GLY A 228 11.61 -18.49 11.17
CA GLY A 228 12.51 -17.88 10.19
C GLY A 228 12.11 -16.47 9.74
N LYS A 229 10.82 -16.11 9.80
CA LYS A 229 10.30 -14.75 9.54
C LYS A 229 10.06 -13.93 10.80
N THR A 230 10.07 -14.55 11.98
CA THR A 230 9.83 -13.85 13.25
C THR A 230 11.02 -12.95 13.58
N ARG A 231 10.74 -11.69 13.91
CA ARG A 231 11.74 -10.66 14.26
C ARG A 231 11.29 -9.86 15.47
N PHE A 232 12.22 -9.57 16.37
CA PHE A 232 12.06 -8.66 17.50
C PHE A 232 12.96 -7.45 17.28
N TRP A 233 12.44 -6.26 17.55
CA TRP A 233 13.18 -5.02 17.40
C TRP A 233 12.70 -3.96 18.39
N ASN A 234 13.63 -3.21 18.96
CA ASN A 234 13.36 -1.91 19.55
C ASN A 234 14.49 -0.94 19.24
N ALA A 235 14.18 0.35 19.27
CA ALA A 235 15.15 1.40 19.01
C ALA A 235 16.20 1.56 20.12
N ALA A 236 15.98 0.96 21.29
CA ALA A 236 16.85 1.11 22.46
C ALA A 236 18.03 0.11 22.48
N GLY A 237 18.04 -0.86 21.56
CA GLY A 237 19.06 -1.92 21.56
C GLY A 237 18.99 -2.85 22.75
N GLU A 238 17.85 -2.89 23.45
CA GLU A 238 17.65 -3.75 24.62
C GLU A 238 17.06 -5.08 24.18
N GLU A 239 17.84 -6.16 24.30
CA GLU A 239 17.34 -7.49 23.95
C GLU A 239 16.22 -7.93 24.90
N PRO A 240 15.01 -8.26 24.39
CA PRO A 240 13.94 -8.79 25.23
C PRO A 240 14.33 -10.12 25.90
N PRO A 241 13.97 -10.35 27.18
CA PRO A 241 14.30 -11.60 27.86
C PRO A 241 13.63 -12.81 27.21
N GLY A 242 14.39 -13.91 27.08
CA GLY A 242 13.88 -15.21 26.67
C GLY A 242 13.59 -15.36 25.17
N ILE A 243 14.05 -14.45 24.30
CA ILE A 243 13.84 -14.58 22.85
C ILE A 243 14.84 -15.49 22.14
N ALA A 244 15.97 -15.83 22.78
CA ALA A 244 16.96 -16.76 22.25
C ALA A 244 16.33 -18.14 21.90
N ASP A 245 15.39 -18.62 22.72
CA ASP A 245 14.68 -19.88 22.47
C ASP A 245 13.76 -19.83 21.22
N VAL A 246 13.38 -18.64 20.78
CA VAL A 246 12.54 -18.46 19.56
C VAL A 246 13.37 -18.75 18.31
N GLN A 247 14.67 -18.44 18.32
CA GLN A 247 15.55 -18.70 17.20
C GLN A 247 15.67 -20.20 16.91
N GLY A 248 15.80 -21.03 17.96
CA GLY A 248 16.00 -22.47 17.81
C GLY A 248 17.16 -22.78 16.86
N ASP A 249 16.97 -23.73 15.95
CA ASP A 249 17.98 -24.13 14.95
C ASP A 249 17.98 -23.24 13.68
N SER A 250 17.27 -22.11 13.69
CA SER A 250 17.18 -21.24 12.52
C SER A 250 18.42 -20.33 12.41
N ASP A 251 19.02 -20.31 11.22
CA ASP A 251 20.07 -19.34 10.85
C ASP A 251 19.56 -17.88 10.80
N ALA A 252 18.24 -17.68 10.81
CA ALA A 252 17.64 -16.36 10.76
C ALA A 252 17.80 -15.63 12.10
N VAL A 253 18.49 -14.49 12.07
CA VAL A 253 18.62 -13.60 13.23
C VAL A 253 17.24 -13.10 13.67
N VAL A 254 16.81 -13.54 14.85
CA VAL A 254 15.51 -13.17 15.44
C VAL A 254 15.56 -11.79 16.09
N TRP A 255 16.68 -11.41 16.71
CA TRP A 255 16.88 -10.11 17.34
C TRP A 255 17.58 -9.13 16.39
N THR A 256 16.84 -8.15 15.85
CA THR A 256 17.38 -7.18 14.88
C THR A 256 17.56 -5.77 15.43
N GLY A 257 17.28 -5.56 16.72
CA GLY A 257 17.59 -4.31 17.41
C GLY A 257 19.02 -4.24 17.95
N ASP A 258 19.82 -5.30 17.81
CA ASP A 258 21.18 -5.37 18.36
C ASP A 258 22.10 -4.29 17.78
N TRP A 259 22.62 -3.41 18.63
CA TRP A 259 23.55 -2.36 18.25
C TRP A 259 24.95 -2.89 17.87
N SER A 260 25.25 -4.16 18.17
CA SER A 260 26.47 -4.83 17.68
C SER A 260 26.40 -5.16 16.19
N LEU A 261 25.20 -5.27 15.63
CA LEU A 261 24.99 -5.44 14.20
C LEU A 261 25.41 -4.19 13.45
N ARG A 262 25.72 -4.35 12.15
CA ARG A 262 25.97 -3.19 11.30
C ARG A 262 24.70 -2.32 11.23
N PRO A 263 24.82 -0.97 11.17
CA PRO A 263 23.65 -0.09 11.14
C PRO A 263 22.64 -0.42 10.03
N ASP A 264 23.09 -0.88 8.87
CA ASP A 264 22.25 -1.29 7.73
C ASP A 264 21.44 -2.59 7.96
N GLN A 265 21.64 -3.24 9.10
CA GLN A 265 20.96 -4.47 9.54
C GLN A 265 20.10 -4.26 10.81
N GLN A 266 20.13 -3.06 11.41
CA GLN A 266 19.42 -2.74 12.66
C GLN A 266 17.96 -2.32 12.40
N GLY A 267 17.12 -3.26 12.01
CA GLY A 267 15.72 -2.96 11.68
C GLY A 267 14.86 -4.16 11.33
N LEU A 268 13.61 -3.88 10.98
CA LEU A 268 12.67 -4.84 10.42
C LEU A 268 11.79 -4.18 9.36
N LEU A 269 11.17 -5.00 8.52
CA LEU A 269 10.17 -4.55 7.55
C LEU A 269 8.77 -4.81 8.11
N VAL A 270 7.90 -3.79 8.17
CA VAL A 270 6.47 -3.89 8.49
C VAL A 270 5.68 -3.67 7.21
N LEU A 271 5.07 -4.72 6.65
CA LEU A 271 4.35 -4.64 5.37
C LEU A 271 5.18 -3.98 4.25
N GLY A 272 6.49 -4.25 4.23
CA GLY A 272 7.43 -3.62 3.29
C GLY A 272 7.87 -2.20 3.63
N THR A 273 7.39 -1.61 4.72
CA THR A 273 7.88 -0.34 5.28
C THR A 273 9.09 -0.62 6.17
N PRO A 274 10.27 -0.03 5.90
CA PRO A 274 11.43 -0.19 6.76
C PRO A 274 11.27 0.60 8.06
N LEU A 275 11.53 -0.07 9.18
CA LEU A 275 11.59 0.47 10.52
C LEU A 275 12.93 0.07 11.14
N GLY A 276 13.73 1.04 11.61
CA GLY A 276 15.06 0.73 12.10
C GLY A 276 15.93 1.97 12.25
N SER A 277 17.24 1.75 12.24
CA SER A 277 18.21 2.84 12.10
C SER A 277 18.03 3.59 10.77
N ASP A 278 18.52 4.83 10.70
CA ASP A 278 18.50 5.60 9.45
C ASP A 278 19.25 4.86 8.32
N ALA A 279 20.36 4.19 8.65
CA ALA A 279 21.14 3.40 7.68
C ALA A 279 20.35 2.19 7.16
N PHE A 280 19.58 1.52 8.02
CA PHE A 280 18.68 0.43 7.60
C PHE A 280 17.58 0.96 6.68
N VAL A 281 16.96 2.09 7.01
CA VAL A 281 15.93 2.70 6.15
C VAL A 281 16.49 3.06 4.78
N GLN A 282 17.67 3.69 4.72
CA GLN A 282 18.31 4.03 3.44
C GLN A 282 18.70 2.79 2.64
N SER A 283 19.27 1.76 3.27
CA SER A 283 19.65 0.52 2.55
C SER A 283 18.43 -0.17 1.94
N GLN A 284 17.29 -0.21 2.64
CA GLN A 284 16.04 -0.76 2.10
C GLN A 284 15.47 0.08 0.96
N LEU A 285 15.57 1.41 1.04
CA LEU A 285 15.18 2.32 -0.05
C LEU A 285 16.04 2.10 -1.31
N GLU A 286 17.35 1.89 -1.15
CA GLU A 286 18.28 1.57 -2.24
C GLU A 286 17.94 0.21 -2.90
N LEU A 287 17.67 -0.81 -2.09
CA LEU A 287 17.24 -2.12 -2.61
C LEU A 287 15.93 -2.01 -3.40
N LYS A 288 14.95 -1.26 -2.89
CA LYS A 288 13.70 -1.02 -3.64
C LYS A 288 13.90 -0.16 -4.88
N ARG A 289 14.82 0.80 -4.87
CA ARG A 289 15.21 1.55 -6.07
C ARG A 289 15.75 0.61 -7.14
N ALA A 290 16.70 -0.26 -6.79
CA ALA A 290 17.26 -1.24 -7.72
C ALA A 290 16.19 -2.18 -8.29
N GLU A 291 15.19 -2.59 -7.48
CA GLU A 291 14.05 -3.36 -7.97
C GLU A 291 13.19 -2.56 -8.97
N HIS A 292 12.89 -1.29 -8.66
CA HIS A 292 12.13 -0.42 -9.55
C HIS A 292 12.86 -0.15 -10.87
N ASP A 293 14.19 -0.07 -10.84
CA ASP A 293 15.03 0.15 -12.04
C ASP A 293 14.89 -0.98 -13.05
N LYS A 294 14.65 -2.23 -12.62
CA LYS A 294 14.44 -3.38 -13.52
C LYS A 294 13.30 -3.14 -14.51
N LEU A 295 12.23 -2.45 -14.11
CA LEU A 295 11.14 -2.11 -15.05
C LEU A 295 11.57 -0.96 -15.98
N LEU A 296 12.16 0.10 -15.42
CA LEU A 296 12.54 1.29 -16.19
C LEU A 296 13.59 0.99 -17.26
N THR A 297 14.51 0.04 -17.03
CA THR A 297 15.50 -0.39 -18.01
C THR A 297 14.91 -1.28 -19.10
N ARG A 298 13.78 -1.95 -18.85
CA ARG A 298 13.12 -2.84 -19.82
C ARG A 298 12.08 -2.14 -20.69
N ILE A 299 11.45 -1.07 -20.19
CA ILE A 299 10.43 -0.32 -20.95
C ILE A 299 10.92 0.13 -22.33
N PRO A 300 12.15 0.65 -22.51
CA PRO A 300 12.63 1.05 -23.83
C PRO A 300 12.73 -0.07 -24.87
N ALA A 301 12.74 -1.34 -24.45
CA ALA A 301 12.76 -2.50 -25.35
C ALA A 301 11.36 -2.89 -25.88
N VAL A 302 10.29 -2.23 -25.42
CA VAL A 302 8.94 -2.44 -25.93
C VAL A 302 8.81 -1.71 -27.27
N GLU A 303 8.55 -2.47 -28.34
CA GLU A 303 8.53 -1.95 -29.71
C GLU A 303 7.44 -0.87 -29.93
N ASP A 304 6.26 -1.07 -29.36
CA ASP A 304 5.18 -0.08 -29.45
C ASP A 304 5.40 1.08 -28.48
N LEU A 305 5.72 2.26 -29.02
CA LEU A 305 5.99 3.47 -28.24
C LEU A 305 4.81 3.85 -27.35
N GLN A 306 3.58 3.63 -27.81
CA GLN A 306 2.39 3.94 -27.01
C GLN A 306 2.29 3.01 -25.79
N ALA A 307 2.50 1.71 -25.95
CA ALA A 307 2.53 0.75 -24.85
C ALA A 307 3.69 1.03 -23.89
N ALA A 308 4.89 1.32 -24.40
CA ALA A 308 6.06 1.69 -23.60
C ALA A 308 5.77 2.94 -22.74
N TRP A 309 5.14 3.95 -23.36
CA TRP A 309 4.68 5.16 -22.69
C TRP A 309 3.66 4.87 -21.57
N LEU A 310 2.67 4.02 -21.84
CA LEU A 310 1.65 3.64 -20.85
C LEU A 310 2.28 2.89 -19.67
N LEU A 311 3.24 2.00 -19.92
CA LEU A 311 4.01 1.31 -18.87
C LEU A 311 4.82 2.29 -18.03
N LEU A 312 5.49 3.28 -18.65
CA LEU A 312 6.22 4.32 -17.92
C LEU A 312 5.28 5.11 -17.01
N ARG A 313 4.15 5.58 -17.55
CA ARG A 313 3.23 6.48 -16.85
C ARG A 313 2.39 5.78 -15.78
N PHE A 314 1.82 4.62 -16.08
CA PHE A 314 0.86 3.93 -15.19
C PHE A 314 1.48 2.83 -14.35
N CYS A 315 2.66 2.32 -14.71
CA CYS A 315 3.29 1.22 -13.99
C CYS A 315 4.62 1.62 -13.34
N ALA A 316 5.50 2.38 -13.98
CA ALA A 316 6.81 2.70 -13.43
C ALA A 316 6.82 3.95 -12.53
N CYS A 317 6.29 5.07 -13.03
CA CYS A 317 6.20 6.33 -12.29
C CYS A 317 5.45 6.23 -10.94
N PRO A 318 4.34 5.47 -10.81
CA PRO A 318 3.61 5.39 -9.54
C PRO A 318 4.31 4.55 -8.46
N ARG A 319 5.33 3.75 -8.78
CA ARG A 319 5.89 2.72 -7.86
C ARG A 319 6.52 3.32 -6.61
N ALA A 320 7.03 4.55 -6.68
CA ALA A 320 7.59 5.22 -5.51
C ALA A 320 6.51 5.53 -4.45
N ASN A 321 5.24 5.68 -4.85
CA ASN A 321 4.22 6.31 -4.04
C ASN A 321 3.98 5.63 -2.69
N TYR A 322 4.05 4.30 -2.63
CA TYR A 322 3.89 3.56 -1.38
C TYR A 322 4.90 4.04 -0.31
N LEU A 323 6.20 4.05 -0.65
CA LEU A 323 7.27 4.46 0.25
C LEU A 323 7.17 5.94 0.64
N LEU A 324 6.71 6.80 -0.28
CA LEU A 324 6.46 8.21 0.02
C LEU A 324 5.31 8.44 1.02
N ARG A 325 4.34 7.52 1.07
CA ARG A 325 3.20 7.58 2.00
C ARG A 325 3.56 7.11 3.40
N VAL A 326 4.50 6.18 3.53
CA VAL A 326 4.78 5.50 4.80
C VAL A 326 6.06 5.99 5.51
N LEU A 327 6.94 6.70 4.80
CA LEU A 327 8.20 7.21 5.36
C LEU A 327 8.26 8.75 5.36
N PRO A 328 8.94 9.37 6.35
CA PRO A 328 9.11 10.82 6.42
C PRO A 328 9.65 11.43 5.11
N PRO A 329 9.18 12.63 4.71
CA PRO A 329 9.63 13.31 3.49
C PRO A 329 11.14 13.57 3.42
N ALA A 330 11.80 13.75 4.56
CA ALA A 330 13.25 13.93 4.62
C ALA A 330 14.00 12.62 4.30
N ALA A 331 13.55 11.50 4.88
CA ALA A 331 14.16 10.19 4.67
C ALA A 331 14.00 9.68 3.23
N THR A 332 12.90 10.04 2.55
CA THR A 332 12.63 9.60 1.17
C THR A 332 13.19 10.52 0.09
N LEU A 333 13.76 11.67 0.42
CA LEU A 333 14.24 12.64 -0.57
C LEU A 333 15.27 12.06 -1.56
N PRO A 334 16.35 11.38 -1.12
CA PRO A 334 17.33 10.80 -2.05
C PRO A 334 16.72 9.76 -2.97
N PHE A 335 15.92 8.84 -2.40
CA PHE A 335 15.18 7.82 -3.13
C PHE A 335 14.25 8.42 -4.20
N ALA A 336 13.49 9.46 -3.83
CA ALA A 336 12.53 10.10 -4.70
C ALA A 336 13.20 10.88 -5.84
N ALA A 337 14.31 11.57 -5.56
CA ALA A 337 15.10 12.25 -6.58
C ALA A 337 15.75 11.27 -7.56
N ALA A 338 16.29 10.15 -7.06
CA ALA A 338 16.85 9.09 -7.90
C ALA A 338 15.76 8.44 -8.77
N HIS A 339 14.55 8.24 -8.22
CA HIS A 339 13.39 7.78 -8.98
C HIS A 339 13.02 8.72 -10.12
N ASP A 340 12.92 10.02 -9.83
CA ASP A 340 12.60 11.03 -10.84
C ASP A 340 13.65 11.07 -11.96
N GLY A 341 14.94 10.96 -11.61
CA GLY A 341 16.01 10.87 -12.60
C GLY A 341 15.94 9.62 -13.47
N ALA A 342 15.56 8.48 -12.91
CA ALA A 342 15.39 7.23 -13.66
C ALA A 342 14.18 7.28 -14.62
N VAL A 343 13.09 7.91 -14.19
CA VAL A 343 11.91 8.17 -15.05
C VAL A 343 12.28 9.12 -16.19
N ASP A 344 13.02 10.20 -15.92
CA ASP A 344 13.49 11.12 -16.95
C ASP A 344 14.40 10.43 -17.97
N ARG A 345 15.33 9.55 -17.53
CA ARG A 345 16.19 8.76 -18.44
C ARG A 345 15.36 7.81 -19.31
N CYS A 346 14.39 7.12 -18.72
CA CYS A 346 13.49 6.25 -19.48
C CYS A 346 12.71 7.04 -20.54
N LEU A 347 12.16 8.21 -20.18
CA LEU A 347 11.50 9.09 -21.15
C LEU A 347 12.47 9.55 -22.25
N SER A 348 13.71 9.90 -21.91
CA SER A 348 14.72 10.30 -22.89
C SER A 348 14.99 9.20 -23.92
N ALA A 349 15.12 7.96 -23.45
CA ALA A 349 15.30 6.80 -24.31
C ALA A 349 14.11 6.59 -25.25
N LEU A 350 12.88 6.69 -24.73
CA LEU A 350 11.64 6.58 -25.54
C LEU A 350 11.51 7.67 -26.61
N LEU A 351 12.08 8.85 -26.37
CA LEU A 351 12.10 9.96 -27.32
C LEU A 351 13.26 9.89 -28.33
N GLY A 352 14.09 8.84 -28.27
CA GLY A 352 15.22 8.65 -29.19
C GLY A 352 16.47 9.48 -28.83
N PHE A 353 16.53 10.05 -27.62
CA PHE A 353 17.72 10.77 -27.14
C PHE A 353 18.78 9.85 -26.50
N ALA A 354 18.57 8.53 -26.52
CA ALA A 354 19.45 7.53 -25.90
C ALA A 354 19.78 7.91 -24.44
N ASP A 355 21.07 7.91 -24.07
CA ASP A 355 21.54 8.26 -22.72
C ASP A 355 21.65 9.77 -22.45
N ALA A 356 21.34 10.62 -23.44
CA ALA A 356 21.40 12.06 -23.24
C ALA A 356 20.30 12.50 -22.24
N PRO A 357 20.62 13.32 -21.24
CA PRO A 357 19.61 13.79 -20.30
C PRO A 357 18.63 14.73 -20.99
N LEU A 358 17.35 14.66 -20.59
CA LEU A 358 16.36 15.64 -21.03
C LEU A 358 16.77 17.03 -20.57
N PRO A 359 16.60 18.07 -21.41
CA PRO A 359 16.75 19.45 -20.97
C PRO A 359 15.88 19.73 -19.75
N GLU A 360 16.41 20.42 -18.74
CA GLU A 360 15.71 20.62 -17.46
C GLU A 360 14.32 21.27 -17.61
N ALA A 361 14.15 22.17 -18.58
CA ALA A 361 12.84 22.74 -18.87
C ALA A 361 11.84 21.69 -19.39
N SER A 362 12.30 20.78 -20.27
CA SER A 362 11.49 19.69 -20.81
C SER A 362 11.12 18.68 -19.73
N ALA A 363 12.09 18.29 -18.88
CA ALA A 363 11.84 17.40 -17.74
C ALA A 363 10.79 18.00 -16.78
N ARG A 364 10.92 19.29 -16.43
CA ARG A 364 9.93 19.99 -15.59
C ARG A 364 8.54 20.02 -16.21
N SER A 365 8.44 20.25 -17.51
CA SER A 365 7.14 20.21 -18.23
C SER A 365 6.56 18.80 -18.29
N ALA A 366 7.38 17.78 -18.56
CA ALA A 366 6.95 16.38 -18.61
C ALA A 366 6.35 15.92 -17.27
N ARG A 367 6.91 16.41 -16.17
CA ARG A 367 6.47 16.11 -14.80
C ARG A 367 5.15 16.77 -14.40
N LEU A 368 4.66 17.75 -15.15
CA LEU A 368 3.36 18.35 -14.88
C LEU A 368 2.23 17.35 -15.20
N PRO A 369 1.11 17.40 -14.47
CA PRO A 369 -0.10 16.67 -14.85
C PRO A 369 -0.59 17.05 -16.24
N LEU A 370 -1.33 16.14 -16.89
CA LEU A 370 -1.93 16.41 -18.22
C LEU A 370 -2.81 17.67 -18.22
N GLN A 371 -3.61 17.87 -17.17
CA GLN A 371 -4.46 19.06 -16.99
C GLN A 371 -3.66 20.38 -16.89
N CYS A 372 -2.35 20.30 -16.63
CA CYS A 372 -1.44 21.44 -16.60
C CYS A 372 -0.56 21.51 -17.87
N GLY A 373 -0.88 20.74 -18.92
CA GLY A 373 -0.14 20.70 -20.18
C GLY A 373 1.15 19.87 -20.14
N GLY A 374 1.35 19.03 -19.11
CA GLY A 374 2.48 18.12 -19.03
C GLY A 374 2.20 16.72 -19.57
N LEU A 375 3.11 15.78 -19.30
CA LEU A 375 2.96 14.38 -19.71
C LEU A 375 2.43 13.49 -18.57
N GLY A 376 2.24 14.01 -17.37
CA GLY A 376 1.73 13.27 -16.22
C GLY A 376 2.77 12.37 -15.54
N LEU A 377 4.07 12.58 -15.81
CA LEU A 377 5.17 11.88 -15.13
C LEU A 377 5.50 12.55 -13.79
N ARG A 378 4.53 12.53 -12.88
CA ARG A 378 4.61 13.27 -11.60
C ARG A 378 5.93 13.01 -10.88
N ALA A 379 6.54 14.08 -10.37
CA ALA A 379 7.81 13.99 -9.65
C ALA A 379 7.58 13.47 -8.22
N ALA A 380 8.10 12.28 -7.93
CA ALA A 380 8.10 11.65 -6.61
C ALA A 380 8.73 12.58 -5.57
N SER A 381 9.83 13.25 -5.93
CA SER A 381 10.48 14.20 -5.02
C SER A 381 9.54 15.33 -4.63
N LEU A 382 8.76 15.88 -5.57
CA LEU A 382 7.86 16.99 -5.26
C LEU A 382 6.58 16.56 -4.55
N ASP A 383 6.14 15.33 -4.76
CA ASP A 383 4.87 14.82 -4.21
C ASP A 383 5.02 14.14 -2.85
N ARG A 384 6.25 13.86 -2.39
CA ARG A 384 6.53 13.20 -1.10
C ARG A 384 5.81 13.84 0.12
N HIS A 385 5.71 15.17 0.16
CA HIS A 385 5.03 15.87 1.25
C HIS A 385 3.52 15.64 1.21
N ALA A 386 2.91 15.69 0.01
CA ALA A 386 1.49 15.43 -0.17
C ALA A 386 1.15 13.97 0.12
N ALA A 387 2.00 13.03 -0.31
CA ALA A 387 1.86 11.61 -0.05
C ALA A 387 1.88 11.30 1.45
N TYR A 388 2.90 11.78 2.16
CA TYR A 388 3.07 11.52 3.58
C TYR A 388 1.97 12.15 4.44
N TRP A 389 1.66 13.43 4.20
CA TRP A 389 0.59 14.13 4.90
C TRP A 389 -0.77 13.46 4.70
N ALA A 390 -1.10 13.12 3.44
CA ALA A 390 -2.36 12.46 3.14
C ALA A 390 -2.46 11.08 3.79
N SER A 391 -1.36 10.32 3.81
CA SER A 391 -1.31 9.01 4.47
C SER A 391 -1.65 9.09 5.97
N TRP A 392 -1.09 10.07 6.67
CA TRP A 392 -1.48 10.37 8.05
C TRP A 392 -2.97 10.72 8.15
N PHE A 393 -3.43 11.66 7.35
CA PHE A 393 -4.82 12.11 7.40
C PHE A 393 -5.82 10.98 7.11
N ASP A 394 -5.53 10.14 6.11
CA ASP A 394 -6.35 8.99 5.69
C ASP A 394 -6.41 7.89 6.78
N THR A 395 -5.36 7.74 7.58
CA THR A 395 -5.24 6.66 8.58
C THR A 395 -5.73 7.03 9.97
N LEU A 396 -5.87 8.31 10.28
CA LEU A 396 -6.32 8.79 11.59
C LEU A 396 -7.65 8.18 12.07
N PRO A 397 -8.71 8.07 11.25
CA PRO A 397 -9.96 7.42 11.66
C PRO A 397 -9.76 5.97 12.08
N VAL A 398 -8.96 5.22 11.31
CA VAL A 398 -8.67 3.81 11.60
C VAL A 398 -7.82 3.68 12.86
N LEU A 399 -6.82 4.54 13.03
CA LEU A 399 -5.99 4.56 14.24
C LEU A 399 -6.83 4.83 15.49
N ARG A 400 -7.85 5.70 15.39
CA ARG A 400 -8.83 5.96 16.46
C ARG A 400 -9.53 4.71 16.96
N ASP A 401 -9.92 3.86 16.04
CA ASP A 401 -10.75 2.71 16.34
C ASP A 401 -9.89 1.47 16.71
N CYS A 402 -8.65 1.39 16.23
CA CYS A 402 -7.75 0.24 16.44
C CYS A 402 -6.75 0.38 17.60
N ALA A 403 -6.55 1.57 18.16
CA ALA A 403 -5.61 1.80 19.25
C ALA A 403 -6.23 2.77 20.27
N PRO A 404 -5.68 2.90 21.50
CA PRO A 404 -6.02 4.01 22.40
C PRO A 404 -5.52 5.35 21.81
N ALA A 405 -6.17 5.82 20.75
CA ALA A 405 -5.68 6.91 19.90
C ALA A 405 -5.80 8.29 20.54
N ALA A 406 -6.43 8.39 21.70
CA ALA A 406 -6.43 9.59 22.52
C ALA A 406 -5.00 10.12 22.71
N ARG A 407 -3.99 9.24 22.79
CA ARG A 407 -2.58 9.64 22.94
C ARG A 407 -1.98 10.22 21.64
N PHE A 408 -2.29 9.65 20.48
CA PHE A 408 -1.76 10.15 19.19
C PHE A 408 -2.42 11.46 18.77
N LEU A 409 -3.70 11.65 19.08
CA LEU A 409 -4.42 12.88 18.80
C LEU A 409 -3.98 14.04 19.68
N ALA A 410 -3.74 13.78 20.97
CA ALA A 410 -3.11 14.76 21.83
C ALA A 410 -1.73 15.15 21.29
N LEU A 411 -0.94 14.20 20.77
CA LEU A 411 0.36 14.48 20.14
C LEU A 411 0.25 15.21 18.79
N LEU A 412 -0.80 15.01 17.99
CA LEU A 412 -0.93 15.76 16.73
C LEU A 412 -1.50 17.18 16.93
N ALA A 413 -2.24 17.39 18.02
CA ALA A 413 -2.83 18.67 18.39
C ALA A 413 -1.93 19.55 19.28
N ASP A 414 -0.94 18.97 19.96
CA ASP A 414 -0.03 19.68 20.85
C ASP A 414 1.16 20.28 20.07
N PRO A 415 1.36 21.61 20.08
CA PRO A 415 2.52 22.27 19.47
C PRO A 415 3.87 21.77 20.01
N GLU A 416 3.92 21.27 21.26
CA GLU A 416 5.13 20.72 21.92
C GLU A 416 5.38 19.24 21.58
N ALA A 417 4.46 18.57 20.89
CA ALA A 417 4.61 17.18 20.47
C ALA A 417 5.62 16.96 19.33
N GLY A 418 6.32 18.03 18.93
CA GLY A 418 7.52 17.98 18.08
C GLY A 418 8.66 17.09 18.61
N ARG A 419 8.50 16.46 19.77
CA ARG A 419 9.44 15.47 20.34
C ARG A 419 9.33 14.08 19.70
N VAL A 420 8.21 13.72 19.08
CA VAL A 420 8.09 12.45 18.33
C VAL A 420 8.43 12.71 16.85
N PRO A 421 9.54 12.15 16.32
CA PRO A 421 10.03 12.52 14.99
C PRO A 421 9.01 12.34 13.86
N VAL A 422 8.20 11.28 13.94
CA VAL A 422 7.21 10.93 12.91
C VAL A 422 6.04 11.92 12.89
N VAL A 423 5.59 12.37 14.05
CA VAL A 423 4.54 13.40 14.20
C VAL A 423 5.07 14.75 13.73
N ALA A 424 6.31 15.10 14.11
CA ALA A 424 6.98 16.31 13.64
C ALA A 424 7.09 16.35 12.11
N ALA A 425 7.47 15.23 11.48
CA ALA A 425 7.53 15.12 10.03
C ALA A 425 6.17 15.34 9.35
N ALA A 426 5.07 14.87 9.96
CA ALA A 426 3.72 15.06 9.44
C ALA A 426 3.28 16.53 9.50
N ALA A 427 3.57 17.20 10.62
CA ALA A 427 3.33 18.64 10.79
C ALA A 427 4.17 19.47 9.81
N GLN A 428 5.45 19.13 9.62
CA GLN A 428 6.32 19.78 8.63
C GLN A 428 5.79 19.59 7.21
N ALA A 429 5.27 18.41 6.88
CA ALA A 429 4.63 18.16 5.58
C ALA A 429 3.39 19.04 5.39
N ALA A 430 2.53 19.19 6.41
CA ALA A 430 1.38 20.09 6.35
C ALA A 430 1.81 21.55 6.11
N THR A 431 2.79 22.05 6.87
CA THR A 431 3.36 23.40 6.70
C THR A 431 3.93 23.60 5.30
N HIS A 432 4.64 22.60 4.76
CA HIS A 432 5.15 22.65 3.40
C HIS A 432 4.01 22.81 2.38
N LEU A 433 2.94 22.04 2.51
CA LEU A 433 1.80 22.10 1.60
C LEU A 433 1.06 23.44 1.68
N VAL A 434 0.91 24.01 2.88
CA VAL A 434 0.35 25.36 3.08
C VAL A 434 1.18 26.42 2.36
N ASN A 435 2.51 26.34 2.47
CA ASN A 435 3.41 27.23 1.73
C ASN A 435 3.33 27.04 0.20
N GLN A 436 2.86 25.88 -0.27
CA GLN A 436 2.57 25.59 -1.69
C GLN A 436 1.12 25.94 -2.09
N GLY A 437 0.35 26.61 -1.23
CA GLY A 437 -1.01 27.08 -1.52
C GLY A 437 -2.12 26.06 -1.26
N PHE A 438 -1.82 24.92 -0.64
CA PHE A 438 -2.83 23.97 -0.19
C PHE A 438 -3.41 24.40 1.16
N ARG A 439 -4.73 24.52 1.26
CA ARG A 439 -5.40 24.73 2.56
C ARG A 439 -5.58 23.38 3.25
N ALA A 440 -4.55 22.95 3.98
CA ALA A 440 -4.60 21.72 4.77
C ALA A 440 -5.67 21.87 5.89
N PRO A 441 -6.63 20.93 6.00
CA PRO A 441 -7.51 20.87 7.16
C PRO A 441 -6.72 20.64 8.45
N ALA A 442 -7.31 21.03 9.58
CA ALA A 442 -6.83 20.61 10.88
C ALA A 442 -6.96 19.08 11.04
N TRP A 443 -6.10 18.46 11.84
CA TRP A 443 -6.04 17.00 11.99
C TRP A 443 -7.31 16.38 12.58
N ASP A 444 -8.01 17.12 13.45
CA ASP A 444 -9.30 16.72 14.03
C ASP A 444 -10.42 16.62 12.98
N ALA A 445 -10.31 17.37 11.88
CA ALA A 445 -11.25 17.29 10.77
C ALA A 445 -11.23 15.92 10.09
N ALA A 446 -10.20 15.09 10.29
CA ALA A 446 -10.18 13.71 9.78
C ALA A 446 -11.31 12.84 10.36
N PHE A 447 -11.88 13.22 11.52
CA PHE A 447 -12.93 12.46 12.20
C PHE A 447 -14.35 12.83 11.83
N ALA A 448 -14.55 13.86 11.01
CA ALA A 448 -15.87 14.23 10.56
C ALA A 448 -16.36 13.27 9.47
N ASP A 449 -17.64 12.89 9.48
CA ASP A 449 -18.23 11.99 8.47
C ASP A 449 -18.11 12.51 7.03
N ALA A 450 -17.91 13.82 6.86
CA ALA A 450 -17.68 14.50 5.57
C ALA A 450 -16.19 14.62 5.19
N ALA A 451 -15.27 14.05 5.96
CA ALA A 451 -13.83 14.23 5.78
C ALA A 451 -13.25 13.48 4.59
N PHE A 452 -13.97 12.54 3.99
CA PHE A 452 -13.48 11.86 2.79
C PHE A 452 -13.79 12.72 1.55
N PRO A 453 -12.79 13.31 0.87
CA PRO A 453 -13.05 14.00 -0.38
C PRO A 453 -13.61 12.98 -1.36
N PRO A 454 -14.75 13.26 -2.01
CA PRO A 454 -15.34 12.30 -2.93
C PRO A 454 -14.31 12.00 -4.03
N ASP A 455 -14.06 10.71 -4.30
CA ASP A 455 -13.18 10.25 -5.38
C ASP A 455 -13.93 10.43 -6.71
N ARG A 456 -14.32 11.67 -7.04
CA ARG A 456 -14.89 12.05 -8.33
C ARG A 456 -13.76 12.10 -9.35
N ALA A 457 -13.15 10.95 -9.61
CA ALA A 457 -12.21 10.76 -10.71
C ALA A 457 -12.88 10.92 -12.09
N VAL A 458 -14.22 10.90 -12.14
CA VAL A 458 -15.00 10.76 -13.38
C VAL A 458 -15.68 12.05 -13.84
N GLU A 459 -15.96 13.02 -12.95
CA GLU A 459 -16.80 14.17 -13.32
C GLU A 459 -16.04 15.40 -13.87
N ASP A 460 -14.74 15.54 -13.62
CA ASP A 460 -14.02 16.78 -13.94
C ASP A 460 -13.41 16.84 -15.35
N GLY A 461 -13.54 15.78 -16.18
CA GLY A 461 -12.84 15.71 -17.48
C GLY A 461 -11.30 15.76 -17.38
N ALA A 462 -10.76 15.70 -16.15
CA ALA A 462 -9.34 15.76 -15.86
C ALA A 462 -8.72 14.40 -16.21
N GLY A 463 -7.81 14.38 -17.19
CA GLY A 463 -7.13 13.16 -17.63
C GLY A 463 -6.63 12.30 -16.46
N PHE A 464 -6.75 10.97 -16.60
CA PHE A 464 -6.50 9.97 -15.56
C PHE A 464 -5.20 10.24 -14.76
N ASP A 465 -5.34 10.73 -13.52
CA ASP A 465 -4.28 10.79 -12.50
C ASP A 465 -4.48 9.63 -11.53
N TYR A 466 -3.41 8.87 -11.25
CA TYR A 466 -3.43 7.68 -10.39
C TYR A 466 -3.52 8.03 -8.90
N LEU A 467 -3.24 9.27 -8.51
CA LEU A 467 -3.41 9.72 -7.13
C LEU A 467 -4.88 9.69 -6.71
N ARG A 468 -5.19 9.39 -5.45
CA ARG A 468 -6.57 9.33 -4.91
C ARG A 468 -6.72 10.12 -3.62
N GLY A 469 -7.97 10.31 -3.19
CA GLY A 469 -8.31 10.88 -1.87
C GLY A 469 -7.62 12.22 -1.58
N TRP A 470 -7.18 12.38 -0.33
CA TRP A 470 -6.50 13.59 0.14
C TRP A 470 -5.19 13.87 -0.58
N GLN A 471 -4.47 12.84 -1.00
CA GLN A 471 -3.22 13.01 -1.74
C GLN A 471 -3.47 13.70 -3.08
N ARG A 472 -4.50 13.28 -3.83
CA ARG A 472 -4.89 13.93 -5.09
C ARG A 472 -5.15 15.43 -4.87
N ARG A 473 -5.89 15.78 -3.82
CA ARG A 473 -6.27 17.17 -3.50
C ARG A 473 -5.05 18.01 -3.13
N ALA A 474 -4.18 17.51 -2.25
CA ALA A 474 -2.95 18.19 -1.83
C ALA A 474 -1.98 18.39 -3.01
N SER A 475 -1.77 17.35 -3.80
CA SER A 475 -0.91 17.40 -4.99
C SER A 475 -1.42 18.39 -6.05
N ARG A 476 -2.73 18.37 -6.36
CA ARG A 476 -3.34 19.29 -7.35
C ARG A 476 -3.15 20.76 -6.98
N ALA A 477 -3.27 21.11 -5.69
CA ALA A 477 -3.04 22.48 -5.23
C ALA A 477 -1.59 22.93 -5.51
N CYS A 478 -0.63 22.03 -5.28
CA CYS A 478 0.78 22.28 -5.58
C CYS A 478 1.05 22.36 -7.10
N ASP A 479 0.38 21.53 -7.91
CA ASP A 479 0.55 21.49 -9.36
C ASP A 479 0.19 22.82 -10.03
N GLY A 480 -0.91 23.46 -9.58
CA GLY A 480 -1.34 24.76 -10.10
C GLY A 480 -0.29 25.86 -9.88
N VAL A 481 0.40 25.84 -8.73
CA VAL A 481 1.50 26.77 -8.43
C VAL A 481 2.71 26.48 -9.32
N ARG A 482 3.08 25.21 -9.46
CA ARG A 482 4.22 24.78 -10.31
C ARG A 482 4.01 25.12 -11.78
N SER A 483 2.82 24.83 -12.32
CA SER A 483 2.45 25.13 -13.70
C SER A 483 2.58 26.63 -13.99
N ARG A 484 2.04 27.50 -13.12
CA ARG A 484 2.18 28.96 -13.26
C ARG A 484 3.64 29.41 -13.27
N ARG A 485 4.50 28.85 -12.40
CA ARG A 485 5.92 29.19 -12.35
C ARG A 485 6.68 28.79 -13.62
N ILE A 486 6.35 27.63 -14.20
CA ILE A 486 6.93 27.18 -15.47
C ILE A 486 6.50 28.12 -16.61
N LEU A 487 5.21 28.46 -16.69
CA LEU A 487 4.69 29.39 -17.71
C LEU A 487 5.31 30.79 -17.61
N LEU A 488 5.52 31.31 -16.39
CA LEU A 488 6.21 32.58 -16.18
C LEU A 488 7.66 32.54 -16.69
N THR A 489 8.35 31.42 -16.49
CA THR A 489 9.73 31.23 -16.97
C THR A 489 9.79 31.25 -18.50
N PHE A 490 8.82 30.61 -19.17
CA PHE A 490 8.70 30.66 -20.63
C PHE A 490 8.42 32.08 -21.13
N ARG A 491 7.49 32.82 -20.47
CA ARG A 491 7.20 34.22 -20.83
C ARG A 491 8.43 35.11 -20.69
N GLN A 492 9.20 34.99 -19.61
CA GLN A 492 10.42 35.78 -19.41
C GLN A 492 11.50 35.50 -20.45
N ARG A 493 11.61 34.25 -20.94
CA ARG A 493 12.55 33.88 -22.02
C ARG A 493 12.12 34.35 -23.41
N LEU A 494 10.84 34.59 -23.64
CA LEU A 494 10.31 35.14 -24.90
C LEU A 494 10.44 36.67 -24.98
N VAL A 495 10.59 37.35 -23.85
CA VAL A 495 10.66 38.83 -23.76
C VAL A 495 12.01 39.48 -24.15
N PRO A 496 13.19 38.82 -24.31
CA PRO A 496 14.41 39.55 -24.69
C PRO A 496 14.57 39.85 -26.19
N CYS A 497 13.72 39.35 -27.09
CA CYS A 497 13.94 39.53 -28.54
C CYS A 497 13.22 40.72 -29.19
N CYS A 498 12.52 41.55 -28.41
CA CYS A 498 11.89 42.77 -28.92
C CYS A 498 12.63 44.01 -28.39
N SER A 499 13.76 44.35 -29.02
CA SER A 499 14.24 45.73 -29.00
C SER A 499 13.30 46.59 -29.87
N PRO A 500 12.98 47.83 -29.46
CA PRO A 500 12.00 48.65 -30.16
C PRO A 500 12.61 49.15 -31.48
N ARG A 501 12.12 48.66 -32.61
CA ARG A 501 12.20 49.42 -33.87
C ARG A 501 10.96 50.30 -33.99
N PRO A 502 11.08 51.54 -34.49
CA PRO A 502 10.01 52.51 -34.40
C PRO A 502 8.88 52.18 -35.38
N SER A 503 7.65 52.30 -34.84
CA SER A 503 6.41 52.71 -35.51
C SER A 503 6.02 52.00 -36.81
N HIS A 504 5.08 51.05 -36.71
CA HIS A 504 3.86 51.08 -37.51
C HIS A 504 2.67 50.64 -36.66
N THR A 505 1.75 51.57 -36.48
CA THR A 505 0.53 51.50 -35.68
C THR A 505 -0.48 50.54 -36.30
N LEU A 506 -0.92 49.53 -35.55
CA LEU A 506 -2.22 48.87 -35.78
C LEU A 506 -2.86 48.63 -34.42
N ALA A 507 -3.68 49.60 -34.02
CA ALA A 507 -4.54 49.50 -32.85
C ALA A 507 -5.71 48.58 -33.17
N VAL A 508 -5.87 47.50 -32.40
CA VAL A 508 -7.13 46.74 -32.36
C VAL A 508 -7.80 47.05 -31.02
N CYS A 509 -8.88 47.82 -31.11
CA CYS A 509 -9.76 48.16 -29.99
C CYS A 509 -10.50 46.91 -29.49
N LEU A 510 -10.44 46.67 -28.18
CA LEU A 510 -11.42 45.86 -27.47
C LEU A 510 -12.72 46.65 -27.32
N ARG A 511 -13.82 46.18 -27.91
CA ARG A 511 -15.18 46.56 -27.51
C ARG A 511 -15.99 45.32 -27.15
N SER A 512 -16.51 45.36 -25.93
CA SER A 512 -17.49 44.47 -25.34
C SER A 512 -18.91 44.89 -25.73
N SER A 513 -19.79 43.94 -26.05
CA SER A 513 -21.26 44.11 -26.06
C SER A 513 -21.99 42.75 -25.97
N PRO A 514 -23.24 42.70 -25.46
CA PRO A 514 -23.83 41.59 -24.70
C PRO A 514 -24.72 40.64 -25.57
N PRO A 515 -25.30 39.55 -25.02
CA PRO A 515 -25.84 38.46 -25.83
C PRO A 515 -27.34 38.65 -26.15
N PRO A 516 -27.84 38.12 -27.28
CA PRO A 516 -29.27 37.91 -27.46
C PRO A 516 -29.67 36.43 -27.38
N THR A 517 -30.95 36.28 -27.07
CA THR A 517 -31.74 35.09 -26.67
C THR A 517 -32.26 34.21 -27.83
N MET A 518 -32.38 32.91 -27.53
CA MET A 518 -33.28 31.83 -28.03
C MET A 518 -33.41 31.49 -29.53
N SER A 519 -33.20 30.20 -29.87
CA SER A 519 -34.24 29.22 -30.29
C SER A 519 -33.61 27.93 -30.87
N LEU A 520 -34.25 26.79 -30.61
CA LEU A 520 -33.84 25.42 -30.97
C LEU A 520 -33.96 25.12 -32.47
N SER A 521 -32.91 24.52 -33.07
CA SER A 521 -33.06 23.38 -34.00
C SER A 521 -31.71 22.71 -34.31
N SER A 522 -31.66 21.41 -34.03
CA SER A 522 -30.86 20.34 -34.64
C SER A 522 -29.41 20.55 -35.11
N ALA A 523 -28.58 19.58 -34.67
CA ALA A 523 -27.54 18.87 -35.41
C ALA A 523 -26.05 19.20 -35.13
N ARG A 524 -25.42 18.21 -34.47
CA ARG A 524 -24.04 17.70 -34.65
C ARG A 524 -22.89 18.70 -34.48
N SER A 525 -22.35 18.72 -33.26
CA SER A 525 -21.12 19.40 -32.89
C SER A 525 -19.87 18.64 -33.34
N PHE A 526 -19.12 19.20 -34.29
CA PHE A 526 -17.68 19.04 -34.40
C PHE A 526 -17.06 20.33 -33.85
N GLY A 527 -16.42 20.26 -32.68
CA GLY A 527 -15.76 21.39 -32.03
C GLY A 527 -14.28 21.44 -32.37
N PHE A 528 -13.91 22.32 -33.29
CA PHE A 528 -12.53 22.76 -33.53
C PHE A 528 -12.06 23.57 -32.31
N CYS A 529 -10.97 23.15 -31.67
CA CYS A 529 -10.27 23.97 -30.68
C CYS A 529 -8.93 24.40 -31.27
N CYS A 530 -8.80 25.69 -31.57
CA CYS A 530 -7.55 26.31 -32.03
C CYS A 530 -6.50 26.28 -30.91
N SER A 531 -5.50 25.43 -31.05
CA SER A 531 -4.22 25.54 -30.34
C SER A 531 -3.13 25.97 -31.33
N VAL A 532 -2.51 27.11 -31.06
CA VAL A 532 -1.38 27.67 -31.81
C VAL A 532 -0.23 26.68 -31.76
N GLY A 533 0.03 26.02 -32.89
CA GLY A 533 1.10 25.03 -33.04
C GLY A 533 2.46 25.68 -33.24
N CYS A 534 3.44 25.27 -32.44
CA CYS A 534 4.85 25.38 -32.81
C CYS A 534 5.14 24.30 -33.87
N VAL A 535 5.53 24.73 -35.06
CA VAL A 535 5.93 23.87 -36.19
C VAL A 535 7.35 23.35 -35.95
N PHE A 536 7.53 22.03 -35.88
CA PHE A 536 8.81 21.37 -36.10
C PHE A 536 8.83 20.77 -37.52
N PRO A 537 9.93 20.87 -38.28
CA PRO A 537 9.97 20.43 -39.67
C PRO A 537 10.07 18.90 -39.75
N TRP A 538 8.99 18.25 -40.17
CA TRP A 538 8.98 16.88 -40.66
C TRP A 538 9.67 16.83 -42.04
N ARG A 539 10.72 16.02 -42.19
CA ARG A 539 11.23 15.63 -43.51
C ARG A 539 10.65 14.26 -43.86
N SER A 540 9.87 14.23 -44.92
CA SER A 540 9.30 13.05 -45.57
C SER A 540 10.39 12.15 -46.18
N ALA A 541 10.30 10.84 -45.93
CA ALA A 541 11.09 9.80 -46.58
C ALA A 541 10.58 9.54 -48.02
N PRO A 542 11.46 9.19 -48.98
CA PRO A 542 11.03 8.84 -50.33
C PRO A 542 10.56 7.39 -50.43
N ALA A 543 9.54 7.19 -51.26
CA ALA A 543 8.98 5.90 -51.65
C ALA A 543 9.97 5.10 -52.53
N HIS A 544 10.08 3.79 -52.29
CA HIS A 544 10.63 2.84 -53.25
C HIS A 544 9.54 1.84 -53.64
N ALA A 545 9.24 1.83 -54.94
CA ALA A 545 8.42 0.84 -55.61
C ALA A 545 9.27 -0.37 -56.03
N ASP A 546 8.59 -1.51 -56.12
CA ASP A 546 9.08 -2.85 -56.40
C ASP A 546 9.91 -3.01 -57.69
N ALA A 547 10.87 -3.94 -57.65
CA ALA A 547 11.24 -4.77 -58.79
C ALA A 547 11.76 -6.13 -58.30
N ALA A 548 11.19 -7.19 -58.87
CA ALA A 548 11.41 -8.59 -58.55
C ALA A 548 12.62 -9.20 -59.27
N GLU A 549 12.96 -10.41 -58.80
CA GLU A 549 13.56 -11.55 -59.49
C GLU A 549 15.10 -11.74 -59.62
N ALA A 550 15.46 -12.97 -59.21
CA ALA A 550 16.39 -13.92 -59.84
C ALA A 550 17.83 -14.09 -59.28
N SER A 551 17.97 -15.21 -58.55
CA SER A 551 18.90 -16.32 -58.81
C SER A 551 20.38 -16.22 -58.41
N THR A 552 20.83 -17.33 -57.78
CA THR A 552 22.19 -17.92 -57.73
C THR A 552 23.25 -17.10 -56.96
N ARG A 553 23.94 -17.62 -55.94
CA ARG A 553 24.42 -18.96 -55.57
C ARG A 553 24.55 -19.07 -54.06
#